data_AF-A0A822L9F6-F1
#
_entry.id   AF-A0A822L9F6-F1
#
_cell.length_a   1.000
_cell.length_b   1.000
_cell.length_c   1.000
_cell.angle_alpha   90.00
_cell.angle_beta   90.00
_cell.angle_gamma   90.00
#
_symmetry.space_group_name_H-M   'P 1'
#
loop_
_entity.id
_entity.type
_entity.pdbx_description
1 polymer ?
#
loop_
_entity_poly.entity_id
_entity_poly.type
_entity_poly.pdbx_seq_one_letter_code
_entity_poly.pdbx_strand_id
1 'polypeptide(L)'
;MIEDIQLSIVRIYKLRKNKNDEIRIVGAGFLVSEEYIITCAHVVNQSIEEDVTSTKKPTEIIECDFPLISPVTSLETTVEMWKPVKFNSNDPQDIAVLKLKNKDLKPPKAQPSRLISHQNIRIDGHQFEAFGFPNDLGIWADGEIKKGIAYNKIQIEGETVTGERLQAGFSGTAIWDKELQGVVGIAAIEHDNPEAKIAFFIPVYMLLRAFPELLDTPTIKINGYIPEIIILLKNNYTELEKELNLAYQNLLSDVGFELVSFSLPTEILLSNLTELIDILEQQVSLITTESQLKVTWLQILIGYLILEIQQGKSYRNELNQWLQKYLKNDWESLVRLLELKREQKRTNLSGGTEQEKEPCLLVSVTKENNGLRLRSWIIEDVKHYDPTQESPQKRNYCKSLQSNEGIIIKNLEQQFFVQYLKDVYQEALNLCQCSINKIQIFFPYKLIEKEIEPIDLLTIDKNPSFAPPPMGKKYEVIVRFSERLKTTLDQESLLWQNKCKKLKEKKGKIVATITEICGFCDSEPFELYKKIMPENIIGARLEILQESHRENVMEAFYYAGIPLAIWVREAENFECQETLENICHQCNLENLSAHLKEKRRTDWRKPNHIGNHLSLLWDDYQLVPPNYPLLMP
;
A
#
# COMPACT_ATOMS: atom_id res chain seq x y z
N MET A 1 20.49 -14.27 41.83
CA MET A 1 19.25 -14.47 41.07
C MET A 1 19.53 -15.68 40.20
N ILE A 2 18.68 -16.73 40.20
CA ILE A 2 18.81 -17.77 39.16
C ILE A 2 18.55 -17.04 37.85
N GLU A 3 19.54 -16.98 36.96
CA GLU A 3 19.37 -16.31 35.67
C GLU A 3 18.22 -16.98 34.91
N ASP A 4 17.32 -16.18 34.32
CA ASP A 4 16.11 -16.65 33.63
C ASP A 4 16.40 -17.76 32.61
N ILE A 5 17.61 -17.77 32.04
CA ILE A 5 18.07 -18.79 31.11
C ILE A 5 18.14 -20.21 31.73
N GLN A 6 18.51 -20.35 33.01
CA GLN A 6 18.59 -21.66 33.67
C GLN A 6 17.22 -22.35 33.81
N LEU A 7 16.15 -21.55 33.84
CA LEU A 7 14.78 -22.03 33.96
C LEU A 7 14.14 -22.37 32.61
N SER A 8 14.85 -22.12 31.50
CA SER A 8 14.30 -22.28 30.15
C SER A 8 15.06 -23.29 29.30
N ILE A 9 16.35 -23.53 29.61
CA ILE A 9 17.20 -24.42 28.81
C ILE A 9 16.67 -25.85 28.81
N VAL A 10 16.72 -26.45 27.61
CA VAL A 10 16.43 -27.85 27.39
C VAL A 10 17.61 -28.60 26.73
N ARG A 11 17.72 -29.89 27.02
CA ARG A 11 18.55 -30.83 26.23
C ARG A 11 17.70 -31.47 25.17
N ILE A 12 18.24 -31.61 23.97
CA ILE A 12 17.57 -32.32 22.88
C ILE A 12 18.26 -33.67 22.67
N TYR A 13 17.43 -34.71 22.63
CA TYR A 13 17.89 -36.08 22.54
C TYR A 13 17.81 -36.62 21.13
N LYS A 14 18.75 -37.51 20.82
CA LYS A 14 18.66 -38.39 19.67
C LYS A 14 17.45 -39.30 19.82
N LEU A 15 16.66 -39.43 18.75
CA LEU A 15 15.52 -40.32 18.64
C LEU A 15 15.96 -41.75 18.96
N ARG A 16 15.28 -42.35 19.93
CA ARG A 16 15.54 -43.71 20.39
C ARG A 16 14.60 -44.68 19.70
N LYS A 17 15.10 -45.86 19.32
CA LYS A 17 14.25 -46.91 18.72
C LYS A 17 13.50 -47.66 19.82
N ASN A 18 14.09 -47.79 21.00
CA ASN A 18 13.48 -48.36 22.20
C ASN A 18 13.67 -47.45 23.42
N LYS A 19 12.73 -47.48 24.36
CA LYS A 19 12.79 -46.67 25.60
C LYS A 19 14.01 -46.95 26.50
N ASN A 20 14.65 -48.11 26.31
CA ASN A 20 15.83 -48.54 27.07
C ASN A 20 17.16 -48.20 26.38
N ASP A 21 17.11 -47.64 25.16
CA ASP A 21 18.34 -47.21 24.46
C ASP A 21 19.01 -46.07 25.24
N GLU A 22 20.34 -46.02 25.17
CA GLU A 22 21.15 -44.98 25.81
C GLU A 22 20.72 -43.59 25.34
N ILE A 23 20.57 -42.67 26.29
CA ILE A 23 20.22 -41.29 26.00
C ILE A 23 21.47 -40.61 25.42
N ARG A 24 21.35 -40.11 24.19
CA ARG A 24 22.40 -39.34 23.54
C ARG A 24 21.92 -37.92 23.28
N ILE A 25 22.70 -36.95 23.75
CA ILE A 25 22.42 -35.53 23.54
C ILE A 25 22.96 -35.12 22.16
N VAL A 26 22.15 -34.37 21.40
CA VAL A 26 22.55 -33.84 20.09
C VAL A 26 22.66 -32.32 20.07
N GLY A 27 22.06 -31.64 21.05
CA GLY A 27 22.15 -30.19 21.19
C GLY A 27 21.26 -29.67 22.30
N ALA A 28 21.06 -28.36 22.27
CA ALA A 28 20.30 -27.63 23.26
C ALA A 28 19.10 -26.91 22.62
N GLY A 29 18.21 -26.42 23.47
CA GLY A 29 17.19 -25.45 23.12
C GLY A 29 16.83 -24.62 24.33
N PHE A 30 15.87 -23.71 24.17
CA PHE A 30 15.34 -22.95 25.30
C PHE A 30 13.88 -22.56 25.10
N LEU A 31 13.15 -22.51 26.21
CA LEU A 31 11.73 -22.16 26.26
C LEU A 31 11.53 -20.64 26.05
N VAL A 32 10.59 -20.25 25.18
CA VAL A 32 10.26 -18.83 24.88
C VAL A 32 8.79 -18.47 25.09
N SER A 33 7.94 -19.47 25.34
CA SER A 33 6.54 -19.30 25.75
C SER A 33 6.14 -20.47 26.65
N GLU A 34 4.87 -20.61 26.99
CA GLU A 34 4.41 -21.79 27.74
C GLU A 34 4.52 -23.12 26.96
N GLU A 35 4.70 -23.08 25.63
CA GLU A 35 4.69 -24.28 24.79
C GLU A 35 5.77 -24.33 23.70
N TYR A 36 6.44 -23.21 23.41
CA TYR A 36 7.42 -23.12 22.34
C TYR A 36 8.86 -23.15 22.86
N ILE A 37 9.66 -24.03 22.28
CA ILE A 37 11.10 -24.17 22.50
C ILE A 37 11.81 -23.82 21.19
N ILE A 38 12.91 -23.10 21.29
CA ILE A 38 13.73 -22.71 20.14
C ILE A 38 15.02 -23.52 20.12
N THR A 39 15.44 -23.94 18.93
CA THR A 39 16.71 -24.61 18.68
C THR A 39 17.17 -24.37 17.23
N CYS A 40 18.31 -24.96 16.86
CA CYS A 40 18.80 -24.98 15.49
C CYS A 40 18.14 -26.11 14.68
N ALA A 41 17.92 -25.86 13.39
CA ALA A 41 17.32 -26.87 12.51
C ALA A 41 18.23 -28.09 12.35
N HIS A 42 19.55 -27.89 12.26
CA HIS A 42 20.49 -29.02 12.17
C HIS A 42 20.48 -29.91 13.41
N VAL A 43 20.18 -29.37 14.60
CA VAL A 43 20.05 -30.15 15.84
C VAL A 43 18.85 -31.08 15.75
N VAL A 44 17.74 -30.59 15.18
CA VAL A 44 16.57 -31.44 14.93
C VAL A 44 16.89 -32.53 13.92
N ASN A 45 17.57 -32.21 12.81
CA ASN A 45 17.99 -33.24 11.84
C ASN A 45 18.90 -34.30 12.49
N GLN A 46 19.89 -33.89 13.29
CA GLN A 46 20.75 -34.80 14.05
C GLN A 46 19.96 -35.67 15.02
N SER A 47 18.93 -35.11 15.65
CA SER A 47 18.08 -35.85 16.58
C SER A 47 17.38 -37.03 15.89
N ILE A 48 16.99 -36.90 14.62
CA ILE A 48 16.28 -37.94 13.87
C ILE A 48 17.18 -38.74 12.91
N GLU A 49 18.50 -38.62 13.02
CA GLU A 49 19.49 -39.26 12.14
C GLU A 49 19.40 -38.87 10.65
N GLU A 50 18.87 -37.69 10.36
CA GLU A 50 18.84 -37.12 9.00
C GLU A 50 20.10 -36.30 8.71
N ASP A 51 20.35 -36.02 7.43
CA ASP A 51 21.40 -35.08 7.02
C ASP A 51 21.17 -33.71 7.67
N VAL A 52 22.20 -33.12 8.27
CA VAL A 52 22.14 -31.81 8.96
C VAL A 52 21.58 -30.70 8.06
N THR A 53 21.77 -30.81 6.75
CA THR A 53 21.31 -29.85 5.73
C THR A 53 19.99 -30.25 5.07
N SER A 54 19.35 -31.33 5.52
CA SER A 54 18.05 -31.79 5.02
C SER A 54 17.02 -30.67 5.11
N THR A 55 16.35 -30.42 3.99
CA THR A 55 15.32 -29.37 3.88
C THR A 55 13.92 -29.89 4.20
N LYS A 56 13.74 -31.21 4.31
CA LYS A 56 12.46 -31.83 4.61
C LYS A 56 12.05 -31.47 6.04
N LYS A 57 10.85 -30.92 6.21
CA LYS A 57 10.31 -30.63 7.56
C LYS A 57 10.13 -31.95 8.33
N PRO A 58 10.75 -32.11 9.51
CA PRO A 58 10.56 -33.29 10.34
C PRO A 58 9.11 -33.48 10.78
N THR A 59 8.69 -34.74 10.86
CA THR A 59 7.36 -35.15 11.35
C THR A 59 7.45 -36.01 12.62
N GLU A 60 8.66 -36.41 12.96
CA GLU A 60 9.02 -37.24 14.10
C GLU A 60 8.83 -36.47 15.42
N ILE A 61 8.71 -37.22 16.50
CA ILE A 61 8.69 -36.67 17.86
C ILE A 61 10.12 -36.35 18.26
N ILE A 62 10.35 -35.11 18.69
CA ILE A 62 11.63 -34.68 19.22
C ILE A 62 11.54 -34.72 20.75
N GLU A 63 12.40 -35.54 21.37
CA GLU A 63 12.46 -35.68 22.82
C GLU A 63 13.41 -34.64 23.43
N CYS A 64 12.96 -34.00 24.51
CA CYS A 64 13.79 -33.06 25.27
C CYS A 64 13.49 -33.10 26.77
N ASP A 65 14.36 -32.54 27.60
CA ASP A 65 14.07 -32.31 29.01
C ASP A 65 14.62 -30.98 29.52
N PHE A 66 14.24 -30.58 30.73
CA PHE A 66 14.77 -29.41 31.43
C PHE A 66 15.80 -29.85 32.48
N PRO A 67 17.08 -30.03 32.15
CA PRO A 67 18.06 -30.67 33.04
C PRO A 67 18.28 -29.94 34.35
N LEU A 68 18.24 -28.60 34.33
CA LEU A 68 18.51 -27.77 35.50
C LEU A 68 17.32 -27.70 36.47
N ILE A 69 16.16 -28.22 36.05
CA ILE A 69 14.88 -28.11 36.79
C ILE A 69 14.30 -29.49 37.12
N SER A 70 14.25 -30.38 36.12
CA SER A 70 13.66 -31.71 36.18
C SER A 70 14.39 -32.66 35.21
N PRO A 71 15.62 -33.11 35.52
CA PRO A 71 16.49 -33.88 34.63
C PRO A 71 16.01 -35.31 34.30
N VAL A 72 14.84 -35.72 34.79
CA VAL A 72 14.30 -37.09 34.65
C VAL A 72 13.04 -37.11 33.76
N THR A 73 12.41 -35.96 33.54
CA THR A 73 11.14 -35.89 32.80
C THR A 73 11.41 -35.60 31.32
N SER A 74 11.41 -36.65 30.49
CA SER A 74 11.42 -36.48 29.03
C SER A 74 10.07 -35.97 28.55
N LEU A 75 10.10 -34.98 27.67
CA LEU A 75 8.96 -34.32 27.04
C LEU A 75 8.99 -34.57 25.54
N GLU A 76 7.81 -34.74 24.97
CA GLU A 76 7.64 -34.91 23.53
C GLU A 76 7.26 -33.58 22.87
N THR A 77 7.98 -33.24 21.80
CA THR A 77 7.71 -32.04 20.99
C THR A 77 7.55 -32.39 19.52
N THR A 78 6.93 -31.48 18.77
CA THR A 78 6.82 -31.52 17.30
C THR A 78 7.35 -30.23 16.69
N VAL A 79 7.81 -30.27 15.44
CA VAL A 79 8.31 -29.06 14.75
C VAL A 79 7.15 -28.19 14.28
N GLU A 80 6.94 -27.04 14.95
CA GLU A 80 5.94 -26.03 14.56
C GLU A 80 6.45 -25.23 13.36
N MET A 81 7.64 -24.63 13.50
CA MET A 81 8.27 -23.80 12.47
C MET A 81 9.62 -24.39 12.07
N TRP A 82 9.90 -24.40 10.76
CA TRP A 82 11.09 -25.01 10.18
C TRP A 82 11.77 -24.09 9.16
N LYS A 83 13.00 -23.66 9.46
CA LYS A 83 13.91 -23.03 8.50
C LYS A 83 15.21 -23.85 8.45
N PRO A 84 15.39 -24.75 7.46
CA PRO A 84 16.59 -25.56 7.38
C PRO A 84 17.83 -24.72 7.07
N VAL A 85 19.01 -25.33 7.16
CA VAL A 85 20.28 -24.71 6.73
C VAL A 85 20.19 -24.35 5.24
N LYS A 86 20.51 -23.11 4.88
CA LYS A 86 20.58 -22.64 3.49
C LYS A 86 21.88 -21.91 3.24
N PHE A 87 22.78 -22.54 2.50
CA PHE A 87 24.04 -21.89 2.14
C PHE A 87 23.79 -20.64 1.30
N ASN A 88 24.61 -19.61 1.55
CA ASN A 88 24.66 -18.37 0.77
C ASN A 88 23.35 -17.56 0.71
N SER A 89 22.55 -17.57 1.77
CA SER A 89 21.32 -16.76 1.88
C SER A 89 21.31 -15.87 3.12
N ASN A 90 20.70 -14.69 2.97
CA ASN A 90 20.37 -13.78 4.08
C ASN A 90 18.99 -14.07 4.70
N ASP A 91 18.23 -15.01 4.15
CA ASP A 91 16.94 -15.45 4.71
C ASP A 91 17.14 -16.13 6.07
N PRO A 92 16.11 -16.14 6.93
CA PRO A 92 16.14 -16.95 8.14
C PRO A 92 16.41 -18.42 7.81
N GLN A 93 17.42 -18.98 8.48
CA GLN A 93 17.94 -20.33 8.25
C GLN A 93 18.52 -20.92 9.53
N ASP A 94 18.58 -22.24 9.58
CA ASP A 94 19.03 -23.02 10.73
C ASP A 94 18.28 -22.70 12.04
N ILE A 95 16.95 -22.50 11.94
CA ILE A 95 16.06 -22.21 13.07
C ILE A 95 14.91 -23.22 13.05
N ALA A 96 14.65 -23.81 14.21
CA ALA A 96 13.45 -24.61 14.45
C ALA A 96 12.73 -24.13 15.70
N VAL A 97 11.40 -24.07 15.64
CA VAL A 97 10.55 -23.89 16.83
C VAL A 97 9.83 -25.21 17.06
N LEU A 98 10.10 -25.80 18.21
CA LEU A 98 9.46 -27.00 18.72
C LEU A 98 8.26 -26.61 19.58
N LYS A 99 7.16 -27.34 19.43
CA LYS A 99 5.95 -27.19 20.25
C LYS A 99 5.79 -28.40 21.15
N LEU A 100 5.61 -28.19 22.45
CA LEU A 100 5.27 -29.24 23.40
C LEU A 100 3.94 -29.90 23.00
N LYS A 101 3.92 -31.22 22.82
CA LYS A 101 2.67 -31.96 22.53
C LYS A 101 1.66 -31.84 23.67
N ASN A 102 2.15 -31.75 24.89
CA ASN A 102 1.35 -31.50 26.08
C ASN A 102 2.06 -30.51 27.00
N LYS A 103 1.63 -29.24 26.95
CA LYS A 103 2.17 -28.16 27.77
C LYS A 103 1.97 -28.37 29.28
N ASP A 104 0.97 -29.14 29.69
CA ASP A 104 0.70 -29.40 31.11
C ASP A 104 1.76 -30.32 31.76
N LEU A 105 2.57 -31.00 30.94
CA LEU A 105 3.70 -31.80 31.40
C LEU A 105 4.98 -30.96 31.59
N LYS A 106 4.99 -29.69 31.17
CA LYS A 106 6.11 -28.77 31.40
C LYS A 106 6.35 -28.66 32.92
N PRO A 107 7.60 -28.76 33.39
CA PRO A 107 7.91 -28.55 34.80
C PRO A 107 7.37 -27.19 35.30
N PRO A 108 6.69 -27.12 36.47
CA PRO A 108 6.08 -25.87 36.96
C PRO A 108 7.07 -24.72 37.16
N LYS A 109 8.35 -25.04 37.38
CA LYS A 109 9.43 -24.04 37.53
C LYS A 109 9.99 -23.56 36.20
N ALA A 110 9.68 -24.22 35.08
CA ALA A 110 10.19 -23.82 33.78
C ALA A 110 9.52 -22.52 33.32
N GLN A 111 10.34 -21.53 32.96
CA GLN A 111 9.88 -20.19 32.59
C GLN A 111 10.35 -19.81 31.20
N PRO A 112 9.52 -19.07 30.43
CA PRO A 112 9.95 -18.47 29.17
C PRO A 112 11.13 -17.52 29.38
N SER A 113 12.17 -17.69 28.54
CA SER A 113 13.27 -16.74 28.40
C SER A 113 12.77 -15.40 27.89
N ARG A 114 13.40 -14.33 28.37
CA ARG A 114 13.24 -12.99 27.81
C ARG A 114 14.08 -12.84 26.55
N LEU A 115 13.44 -12.61 25.41
CA LEU A 115 14.10 -12.34 24.13
C LEU A 115 14.35 -10.84 23.95
N ILE A 116 15.52 -10.48 23.43
CA ILE A 116 15.90 -9.10 23.11
C ILE A 116 16.24 -8.98 21.63
N SER A 117 15.42 -8.26 20.87
CA SER A 117 15.73 -7.88 19.48
C SER A 117 16.60 -6.62 19.47
N HIS A 118 17.85 -6.76 19.04
CA HIS A 118 18.88 -5.71 19.13
C HIS A 118 19.12 -4.92 17.82
N GLN A 119 18.15 -4.88 16.89
CA GLN A 119 18.32 -4.20 15.57
C GLN A 119 18.74 -2.72 15.68
N ASN A 120 18.40 -2.03 16.78
CA ASN A 120 18.76 -0.62 17.03
C ASN A 120 19.60 -0.41 18.29
N ILE A 121 20.13 -1.48 18.87
CA ILE A 121 20.97 -1.44 20.08
C ILE A 121 22.30 -2.08 19.71
N ARG A 122 23.39 -1.32 19.89
CA ARG A 122 24.73 -1.86 19.68
C ARG A 122 25.06 -2.80 20.84
N ILE A 123 25.43 -4.03 20.51
CA ILE A 123 25.84 -5.07 21.48
C ILE A 123 27.30 -5.51 21.30
N ASP A 124 28.04 -4.92 20.34
CA ASP A 124 29.47 -5.22 20.20
C ASP A 124 30.20 -4.87 21.51
N GLY A 125 31.00 -5.81 22.02
CA GLY A 125 31.74 -5.68 23.27
C GLY A 125 30.97 -6.11 24.52
N HIS A 126 29.68 -6.39 24.40
CA HIS A 126 28.90 -6.94 25.51
C HIS A 126 29.38 -8.35 25.87
N GLN A 127 29.22 -8.70 27.14
CA GLN A 127 29.56 -10.02 27.64
C GLN A 127 28.36 -10.95 27.49
N PHE A 128 28.62 -12.18 27.05
CA PHE A 128 27.58 -13.20 26.94
C PHE A 128 27.83 -14.38 27.87
N GLU A 129 26.76 -15.11 28.16
CA GLU A 129 26.76 -16.44 28.76
C GLU A 129 25.91 -17.39 27.93
N ALA A 130 26.36 -18.64 27.85
CA ALA A 130 25.65 -19.73 27.21
C ALA A 130 25.85 -21.01 28.02
N PHE A 131 24.82 -21.82 28.16
CA PHE A 131 24.91 -23.12 28.81
C PHE A 131 24.56 -24.21 27.81
N GLY A 132 25.49 -25.12 27.55
CA GLY A 132 25.37 -26.17 26.54
C GLY A 132 25.71 -27.54 27.10
N PHE A 133 25.55 -28.56 26.26
CA PHE A 133 25.67 -29.98 26.66
C PHE A 133 26.68 -30.74 25.83
N PRO A 134 27.99 -30.39 25.87
CA PRO A 134 29.04 -31.24 25.32
C PRO A 134 29.21 -32.55 26.13
N ASN A 135 28.65 -32.58 27.35
CA ASN A 135 28.51 -33.75 28.20
C ASN A 135 27.15 -33.72 28.91
N ASP A 136 26.80 -34.81 29.60
CA ASP A 136 25.48 -34.98 30.22
C ASP A 136 25.17 -33.96 31.33
N LEU A 137 26.19 -33.43 32.01
CA LEU A 137 26.02 -32.46 33.10
C LEU A 137 25.72 -31.05 32.57
N GLY A 138 26.16 -30.76 31.35
CA GLY A 138 26.17 -29.42 30.80
C GLY A 138 27.23 -28.52 31.44
N ILE A 139 27.64 -27.49 30.71
CA ILE A 139 28.68 -26.55 31.14
C ILE A 139 28.35 -25.12 30.69
N TRP A 140 28.86 -24.14 31.43
CA TRP A 140 28.81 -22.73 31.05
C TRP A 140 29.97 -22.38 30.12
N ALA A 141 29.67 -21.53 29.15
CA ALA A 141 30.63 -20.79 28.35
C ALA A 141 30.29 -19.31 28.39
N ASP A 142 31.32 -18.47 28.43
CA ASP A 142 31.21 -17.03 28.46
C ASP A 142 32.26 -16.37 27.56
N GLY A 143 32.02 -15.11 27.22
CA GLY A 143 32.93 -14.35 26.38
C GLY A 143 32.30 -13.08 25.86
N GLU A 144 32.82 -12.58 24.74
CA GLU A 144 32.44 -11.28 24.19
C GLU A 144 31.71 -11.41 22.85
N ILE A 145 30.65 -10.63 22.69
CA ILE A 145 29.95 -10.43 21.42
C ILE A 145 30.77 -9.50 20.53
N LYS A 146 31.13 -9.97 19.33
CA LYS A 146 31.90 -9.20 18.35
C LYS A 146 30.96 -8.49 17.38
N LYS A 147 31.10 -8.74 16.07
CA LYS A 147 30.35 -8.05 15.01
C LYS A 147 29.52 -9.03 14.19
N GLY A 148 28.54 -8.47 13.48
CA GLY A 148 27.84 -9.18 12.41
C GLY A 148 28.80 -9.64 11.31
N ILE A 149 28.55 -10.83 10.79
CA ILE A 149 29.21 -11.43 9.63
C ILE A 149 28.17 -11.71 8.53
N ALA A 150 28.61 -12.30 7.42
CA ALA A 150 27.71 -12.69 6.33
C ALA A 150 26.54 -13.57 6.82
N TYR A 151 25.42 -13.55 6.10
CA TYR A 151 24.24 -14.40 6.34
C TYR A 151 23.54 -14.15 7.68
N ASN A 152 23.56 -12.91 8.17
CA ASN A 152 22.87 -12.46 9.38
C ASN A 152 23.27 -13.23 10.66
N LYS A 153 24.53 -13.66 10.76
CA LYS A 153 25.11 -14.24 11.97
C LYS A 153 25.98 -13.22 12.68
N ILE A 154 26.16 -13.39 13.99
CA ILE A 154 27.04 -12.55 14.81
C ILE A 154 28.13 -13.41 15.41
N GLN A 155 29.37 -12.96 15.27
CA GLN A 155 30.53 -13.61 15.85
C GLN A 155 30.60 -13.37 17.35
N ILE A 156 30.93 -14.42 18.09
CA ILE A 156 31.27 -14.40 19.51
C ILE A 156 32.64 -15.04 19.70
N GLU A 157 33.38 -14.54 20.68
CA GLU A 157 34.69 -15.08 21.05
C GLU A 157 34.71 -15.40 22.53
N GLY A 158 35.10 -16.63 22.88
CA GLY A 158 35.25 -17.03 24.28
C GLY A 158 36.47 -16.41 24.95
N GLU A 159 36.37 -16.02 26.22
CA GLU A 159 37.51 -15.54 27.01
C GLU A 159 38.55 -16.66 27.29
N THR A 160 39.83 -16.31 27.43
CA THR A 160 40.93 -17.30 27.42
C THR A 160 41.52 -17.65 28.79
N VAL A 161 41.56 -18.96 29.07
CA VAL A 161 42.65 -19.86 29.56
C VAL A 161 42.04 -20.99 30.42
N THR A 162 40.91 -20.76 31.08
CA THR A 162 40.19 -21.75 31.91
C THR A 162 38.69 -21.91 31.59
N GLY A 163 38.13 -21.04 30.72
CA GLY A 163 36.74 -21.11 30.27
C GLY A 163 36.56 -22.01 29.04
N GLU A 164 35.45 -22.73 28.98
CA GLU A 164 35.13 -23.69 27.92
C GLU A 164 34.60 -22.98 26.68
N ARG A 165 35.08 -23.40 25.49
CA ARG A 165 34.63 -22.83 24.20
C ARG A 165 33.22 -23.32 23.85
N LEU A 166 32.49 -22.56 23.02
CA LEU A 166 31.30 -23.11 22.38
C LEU A 166 31.72 -24.17 21.35
N GLN A 167 31.27 -25.40 21.60
CA GLN A 167 31.58 -26.58 20.81
C GLN A 167 30.33 -27.42 20.53
N ALA A 168 30.49 -28.61 19.94
CA ALA A 168 29.39 -29.55 19.78
C ALA A 168 28.63 -29.76 21.11
N GLY A 169 27.30 -29.70 21.06
CA GLY A 169 26.43 -29.70 22.25
C GLY A 169 25.95 -28.32 22.71
N PHE A 170 26.56 -27.22 22.23
CA PHE A 170 26.03 -25.86 22.44
C PHE A 170 25.04 -25.41 21.36
N SER A 171 25.05 -26.03 20.16
CA SER A 171 24.11 -25.67 19.09
C SER A 171 22.67 -25.67 19.59
N GLY A 172 21.94 -24.61 19.27
CA GLY A 172 20.57 -24.38 19.69
C GLY A 172 20.40 -23.73 21.06
N THR A 173 21.46 -23.56 21.87
CA THR A 173 21.34 -22.89 23.17
C THR A 173 21.13 -21.37 23.04
N ALA A 174 20.62 -20.75 24.09
CA ALA A 174 20.46 -19.31 24.18
C ALA A 174 21.81 -18.61 24.43
N ILE A 175 22.04 -17.52 23.71
CA ILE A 175 23.09 -16.54 24.03
C ILE A 175 22.47 -15.46 24.91
N TRP A 176 22.80 -15.46 26.20
CA TRP A 176 22.36 -14.46 27.18
C TRP A 176 23.33 -13.27 27.20
N ASP A 177 22.83 -12.07 27.01
CA ASP A 177 23.60 -10.83 27.10
C ASP A 177 23.52 -10.28 28.53
N LYS A 178 24.68 -10.11 29.19
CA LYS A 178 24.76 -9.69 30.60
C LYS A 178 24.31 -8.25 30.79
N GLU A 179 24.53 -7.39 29.82
CA GLU A 179 24.19 -5.98 29.90
C GLU A 179 22.69 -5.75 29.67
N LEU A 180 22.09 -6.47 28.73
CA LEU A 180 20.66 -6.38 28.39
C LEU A 180 19.77 -7.29 29.24
N GLN A 181 20.37 -8.23 29.98
CA GLN A 181 19.68 -9.19 30.86
C GLN A 181 18.58 -9.94 30.09
N GLY A 182 18.97 -10.57 28.98
CA GLY A 182 18.07 -11.32 28.11
C GLY A 182 18.80 -12.06 26.98
N VAL A 183 18.07 -12.95 26.31
CA VAL A 183 18.58 -13.75 25.20
C VAL A 183 18.61 -12.90 23.92
N VAL A 184 19.79 -12.76 23.31
CA VAL A 184 19.99 -12.00 22.06
C VAL A 184 20.06 -12.88 20.80
N GLY A 185 20.18 -14.19 20.97
CA GLY A 185 20.16 -15.13 19.85
C GLY A 185 20.34 -16.60 20.23
N ILE A 186 20.49 -17.42 19.19
CA ILE A 186 20.61 -18.88 19.25
C ILE A 186 22.01 -19.27 18.78
N ALA A 187 22.77 -20.01 19.58
CA ALA A 187 24.11 -20.48 19.20
C ALA A 187 24.03 -21.45 18.01
N ALA A 188 24.84 -21.22 16.97
CA ALA A 188 24.92 -22.08 15.79
C ALA A 188 26.38 -22.50 15.54
N ILE A 189 26.71 -23.75 15.87
CA ILE A 189 28.07 -24.28 15.77
C ILE A 189 28.22 -25.05 14.45
N GLU A 190 28.93 -24.47 13.47
CA GLU A 190 29.09 -25.04 12.13
C GLU A 190 30.33 -25.92 11.97
N HIS A 191 31.43 -25.57 12.65
CA HIS A 191 32.71 -26.28 12.54
C HIS A 191 33.27 -26.53 13.93
N ASP A 192 33.48 -27.80 14.27
CA ASP A 192 34.19 -28.20 15.47
C ASP A 192 35.71 -28.18 15.20
N ASN A 193 36.26 -26.99 14.94
CA ASN A 193 37.71 -26.80 14.93
C ASN A 193 38.17 -26.66 16.39
N PRO A 194 38.92 -27.62 16.96
CA PRO A 194 39.32 -27.60 18.36
C PRO A 194 40.20 -26.40 18.74
N GLU A 195 40.87 -25.78 17.76
CA GLU A 195 41.77 -24.64 17.97
C GLU A 195 41.07 -23.28 17.85
N ALA A 196 39.87 -23.23 17.27
CA ALA A 196 39.14 -21.99 17.06
C ALA A 196 38.29 -21.62 18.29
N LYS A 197 38.47 -20.39 18.81
CA LYS A 197 37.66 -19.80 19.90
C LYS A 197 36.47 -18.97 19.39
N ILE A 198 36.13 -19.18 18.13
CA ILE A 198 35.17 -18.38 17.39
C ILE A 198 33.91 -19.23 17.21
N ALA A 199 32.77 -18.69 17.62
CA ALA A 199 31.47 -19.25 17.36
C ALA A 199 30.53 -18.17 16.81
N PHE A 200 29.34 -18.58 16.39
CA PHE A 200 28.35 -17.68 15.83
C PHE A 200 27.00 -17.90 16.47
N PHE A 201 26.17 -16.86 16.48
CA PHE A 201 24.77 -16.99 16.83
C PHE A 201 23.86 -16.36 15.79
N ILE A 202 22.65 -16.89 15.72
CA ILE A 202 21.53 -16.39 14.93
C ILE A 202 20.76 -15.41 15.84
N PRO A 203 20.68 -14.12 15.51
CA PRO A 203 20.10 -13.12 16.38
C PRO A 203 18.57 -13.23 16.44
N VAL A 204 17.97 -12.77 17.55
CA VAL A 204 16.51 -12.85 17.79
C VAL A 204 15.68 -12.24 16.66
N TYR A 205 16.14 -11.16 16.01
CA TYR A 205 15.37 -10.59 14.89
C TYR A 205 15.23 -11.54 13.70
N MET A 206 16.18 -12.45 13.48
CA MET A 206 16.07 -13.49 12.45
C MET A 206 15.04 -14.56 12.83
N LEU A 207 14.92 -14.88 14.12
CA LEU A 207 13.86 -15.74 14.64
C LEU A 207 12.47 -15.10 14.42
N LEU A 208 12.31 -13.82 14.73
CA LEU A 208 11.02 -13.14 14.54
C LEU A 208 10.64 -13.02 13.06
N ARG A 209 11.61 -12.84 12.17
CA ARG A 209 11.37 -12.94 10.72
C ARG A 209 11.03 -14.37 10.28
N ALA A 210 11.54 -15.40 10.97
CA ALA A 210 11.22 -16.79 10.68
C ALA A 210 9.81 -17.20 11.15
N PHE A 211 9.36 -16.66 12.28
CA PHE A 211 8.08 -16.96 12.92
C PHE A 211 7.41 -15.69 13.49
N PRO A 212 6.85 -14.81 12.65
CA PRO A 212 6.22 -13.56 13.10
C PRO A 212 5.05 -13.76 14.07
N GLU A 213 4.33 -14.88 13.94
CA GLU A 213 3.21 -15.29 14.80
C GLU A 213 3.63 -15.48 16.26
N LEU A 214 4.94 -15.61 16.52
CA LEU A 214 5.49 -15.67 17.86
C LEU A 214 5.15 -14.40 18.68
N LEU A 215 5.00 -13.25 18.02
CA LEU A 215 4.58 -11.99 18.65
C LEU A 215 3.11 -11.99 19.09
N ASP A 216 2.29 -12.90 18.56
CA ASP A 216 0.87 -13.04 18.94
C ASP A 216 0.70 -13.99 20.13
N THR A 217 1.78 -14.56 20.66
CA THR A 217 1.77 -15.50 21.78
C THR A 217 1.73 -14.75 23.13
N PRO A 218 0.67 -14.84 23.95
CA PRO A 218 0.50 -13.99 25.14
C PRO A 218 1.58 -14.13 26.22
N THR A 219 2.28 -15.28 26.26
CA THR A 219 3.28 -15.59 27.29
C THR A 219 4.71 -15.32 26.84
N ILE A 220 4.90 -14.78 25.63
CA ILE A 220 6.22 -14.39 25.18
C ILE A 220 6.71 -13.16 25.93
N LYS A 221 7.95 -13.22 26.39
CA LYS A 221 8.66 -12.06 26.95
C LYS A 221 9.62 -11.55 25.88
N ILE A 222 9.22 -10.51 25.15
CA ILE A 222 10.08 -9.92 24.12
C ILE A 222 10.23 -8.42 24.27
N ASN A 223 11.46 -7.95 24.18
CA ASN A 223 11.80 -6.54 24.14
C ASN A 223 12.62 -6.22 22.90
N GLY A 224 12.67 -4.95 22.58
CA GLY A 224 13.44 -4.44 21.46
C GLY A 224 12.62 -3.49 20.61
N TYR A 225 13.34 -2.78 19.76
CA TYR A 225 12.82 -1.67 18.99
C TYR A 225 11.62 -2.05 18.11
N ILE A 226 11.79 -3.03 17.20
CA ILE A 226 10.74 -3.48 16.28
C ILE A 226 9.60 -4.26 16.98
N PRO A 227 9.86 -5.24 17.86
CA PRO A 227 8.78 -6.02 18.48
C PRO A 227 7.85 -5.19 19.35
N GLU A 228 8.39 -4.23 20.10
CA GLU A 228 7.59 -3.37 20.99
C GLU A 228 6.59 -2.53 20.18
N ILE A 229 7.00 -1.97 19.04
CA ILE A 229 6.10 -1.17 18.21
C ILE A 229 5.06 -2.03 17.47
N ILE A 230 5.44 -3.23 17.01
CA ILE A 230 4.49 -4.17 16.40
C ILE A 230 3.40 -4.52 17.40
N ILE A 231 3.77 -4.94 18.62
CA ILE A 231 2.82 -5.34 19.66
C ILE A 231 1.88 -4.19 20.01
N LEU A 232 2.43 -2.98 20.17
CA LEU A 232 1.64 -1.79 20.48
C LEU A 232 0.61 -1.49 19.38
N LEU A 233 1.04 -1.50 18.12
CA LEU A 233 0.16 -1.25 16.97
C LEU A 233 -0.90 -2.36 16.83
N LYS A 234 -0.53 -3.64 16.98
CA LYS A 234 -1.46 -4.77 16.91
C LYS A 234 -2.55 -4.68 17.98
N ASN A 235 -2.17 -4.41 19.23
CA ASN A 235 -3.10 -4.35 20.36
C ASN A 235 -4.12 -3.20 20.26
N ASN A 236 -3.81 -2.17 19.47
CA ASN A 236 -4.64 -0.96 19.34
C ASN A 236 -5.14 -0.74 17.90
N TYR A 237 -5.01 -1.73 17.00
CA TYR A 237 -5.21 -1.54 15.56
C TYR A 237 -6.59 -0.97 15.20
N THR A 238 -7.65 -1.50 15.79
CA THR A 238 -9.05 -1.06 15.52
C THR A 238 -9.29 0.40 15.88
N GLU A 239 -8.57 0.94 16.86
CA GLU A 239 -8.65 2.36 17.23
C GLU A 239 -7.68 3.24 16.43
N LEU A 240 -6.59 2.66 15.89
CA LEU A 240 -5.51 3.38 15.21
C LEU A 240 -5.62 3.39 13.69
N GLU A 241 -6.48 2.57 13.09
CA GLU A 241 -6.52 2.36 11.64
C GLU A 241 -6.59 3.68 10.85
N LYS A 242 -7.45 4.60 11.27
CA LYS A 242 -7.62 5.90 10.61
C LYS A 242 -6.38 6.80 10.81
N GLU A 243 -5.89 6.90 12.02
CA GLU A 243 -4.74 7.73 12.40
C GLU A 243 -3.45 7.20 11.76
N LEU A 244 -3.28 5.89 11.67
CA LEU A 244 -2.17 5.22 11.01
C LEU A 244 -2.19 5.49 9.50
N ASN A 245 -3.37 5.44 8.88
CA ASN A 245 -3.54 5.82 7.48
C ASN A 245 -3.14 7.28 7.23
N LEU A 246 -3.60 8.22 8.07
CA LEU A 246 -3.24 9.63 7.97
C LEU A 246 -1.73 9.86 8.18
N ALA A 247 -1.13 9.19 9.16
CA ALA A 247 0.30 9.26 9.41
C ALA A 247 1.12 8.74 8.24
N TYR A 248 0.69 7.62 7.63
CA TYR A 248 1.34 7.04 6.46
C TYR A 248 1.26 7.97 5.24
N GLN A 249 0.13 8.62 5.00
CA GLN A 249 0.03 9.62 3.92
C GLN A 249 0.97 10.81 4.14
N ASN A 250 1.10 11.28 5.38
CA ASN A 250 2.04 12.34 5.72
C ASN A 250 3.50 11.93 5.50
N LEU A 251 3.85 10.68 5.85
CA LEU A 251 5.16 10.08 5.56
C LEU A 251 5.43 10.05 4.05
N LEU A 252 4.51 9.50 3.24
CA LEU A 252 4.68 9.41 1.78
C LEU A 252 4.92 10.77 1.13
N SER A 253 4.20 11.79 1.60
CA SER A 253 4.40 13.17 1.16
C SER A 253 5.80 13.71 1.49
N ASP A 254 6.46 13.20 2.52
CA ASP A 254 7.79 13.65 2.96
C ASP A 254 8.93 12.91 2.26
N VAL A 255 8.77 11.62 1.97
CA VAL A 255 9.85 10.76 1.46
C VAL A 255 9.83 10.53 -0.05
N GLY A 256 8.73 10.89 -0.72
CA GLY A 256 8.58 10.64 -2.17
C GLY A 256 8.34 9.16 -2.48
N PHE A 257 7.89 8.87 -3.71
CA PHE A 257 7.36 7.56 -4.13
C PHE A 257 8.44 6.46 -4.33
N GLU A 258 9.49 6.40 -3.50
CA GLU A 258 10.46 5.29 -3.55
C GLU A 258 9.89 3.97 -3.01
N LEU A 259 8.70 3.98 -2.38
CA LEU A 259 7.92 2.79 -2.03
C LEU A 259 7.14 2.25 -3.25
N VAL A 260 7.83 1.96 -4.35
CA VAL A 260 7.24 1.34 -5.54
C VAL A 260 7.03 -0.16 -5.29
N SER A 261 5.94 -0.53 -4.61
CA SER A 261 5.25 -1.83 -4.80
C SER A 261 4.14 -2.14 -3.77
N PHE A 262 4.04 -1.44 -2.64
CA PHE A 262 3.05 -1.81 -1.62
C PHE A 262 1.71 -1.11 -1.87
N SER A 263 0.65 -1.93 -2.02
CA SER A 263 -0.75 -1.52 -2.08
C SER A 263 -1.09 -0.55 -0.94
N LEU A 264 -2.02 0.39 -1.21
CA LEU A 264 -2.52 1.34 -0.20
C LEU A 264 -2.90 0.65 1.14
N PRO A 265 -2.75 1.34 2.28
CA PRO A 265 -2.95 0.79 3.63
C PRO A 265 -4.41 0.51 4.04
N THR A 266 -5.36 0.41 3.11
CA THR A 266 -6.67 -0.21 3.39
C THR A 266 -6.59 -1.75 3.47
N GLU A 267 -5.45 -2.33 3.07
CA GLU A 267 -5.17 -3.78 3.18
C GLU A 267 -3.91 -4.08 4.00
N ILE A 268 -3.57 -3.28 5.02
CA ILE A 268 -2.72 -3.84 6.10
C ILE A 268 -3.61 -4.84 6.84
N LEU A 269 -3.73 -6.05 6.32
CA LEU A 269 -3.99 -7.16 7.22
C LEU A 269 -2.88 -7.12 8.27
N LEU A 270 -3.26 -7.25 9.54
CA LEU A 270 -2.36 -7.50 10.67
C LEU A 270 -1.24 -8.52 10.33
N SER A 271 -1.48 -9.40 9.35
CA SER A 271 -0.51 -10.36 8.82
C SER A 271 0.75 -9.76 8.20
N ASN A 272 0.70 -8.54 7.64
CA ASN A 272 1.83 -7.94 6.87
C ASN A 272 2.53 -6.79 7.62
N LEU A 273 2.09 -6.47 8.84
CA LEU A 273 2.61 -5.34 9.62
C LEU A 273 4.11 -5.47 9.92
N THR A 274 4.59 -6.70 10.19
CA THR A 274 6.00 -6.97 10.47
C THR A 274 6.89 -6.66 9.27
N GLU A 275 6.49 -7.07 8.07
CA GLU A 275 7.25 -6.85 6.84
C GLU A 275 7.32 -5.37 6.48
N LEU A 276 6.19 -4.65 6.59
CA LEU A 276 6.16 -3.20 6.39
C LEU A 276 7.10 -2.48 7.35
N ILE A 277 7.06 -2.81 8.64
CA ILE A 277 7.88 -2.17 9.66
C ILE A 277 9.38 -2.43 9.42
N ASP A 278 9.75 -3.65 9.02
CA ASP A 278 11.13 -3.97 8.63
C ASP A 278 11.62 -3.11 7.46
N ILE A 279 10.77 -2.87 6.45
CA ILE A 279 11.09 -2.01 5.30
C ILE A 279 11.25 -0.55 5.74
N LEU A 280 10.29 -0.04 6.52
CA LEU A 280 10.32 1.34 6.99
C LEU A 280 11.52 1.62 7.90
N GLU A 281 12.00 0.61 8.63
CA GLU A 281 13.20 0.77 9.45
C GLU A 281 14.49 0.80 8.61
N GLN A 282 14.55 0.05 7.51
CA GLN A 282 15.74 0.02 6.65
C GLN A 282 15.96 1.35 5.91
N GLN A 283 14.92 2.14 5.73
CA GLN A 283 14.98 3.42 5.02
C GLN A 283 15.31 4.55 5.99
N VAL A 284 16.47 5.19 5.78
CA VAL A 284 16.94 6.31 6.59
C VAL A 284 16.70 7.62 5.85
N SER A 285 16.03 8.55 6.50
CA SER A 285 15.86 9.93 6.03
C SER A 285 16.72 10.90 6.82
N LEU A 286 17.33 11.85 6.11
CA LEU A 286 17.88 13.06 6.72
C LEU A 286 16.79 14.12 6.74
N ILE A 287 16.42 14.56 7.92
CA ILE A 287 15.46 15.65 8.07
C ILE A 287 16.23 16.94 8.31
N THR A 288 16.13 17.90 7.39
CA THR A 288 16.86 19.19 7.49
C THR A 288 16.05 20.27 8.22
N THR A 289 16.63 20.85 9.27
CA THR A 289 17.12 22.25 9.35
C THR A 289 17.91 22.38 10.66
N GLU A 290 19.15 22.88 10.57
CA GLU A 290 20.14 23.10 11.66
C GLU A 290 20.63 21.88 12.47
N SER A 291 19.85 20.82 12.65
CA SER A 291 20.30 19.53 13.22
C SER A 291 20.19 18.42 12.17
N GLN A 292 21.29 17.75 11.84
CA GLN A 292 21.30 16.58 10.94
C GLN A 292 20.72 15.36 11.66
N LEU A 293 19.42 15.40 11.95
CA LEU A 293 18.68 14.29 12.54
C LEU A 293 18.62 13.12 11.55
N LYS A 294 19.27 12.02 11.92
CA LYS A 294 19.25 10.76 11.19
C LYS A 294 18.15 9.88 11.78
N VAL A 295 17.02 9.79 11.10
CA VAL A 295 15.86 9.04 11.55
C VAL A 295 15.37 8.08 10.48
N THR A 296 14.73 6.99 10.87
CA THR A 296 14.16 6.03 9.92
C THR A 296 12.74 6.43 9.51
N TRP A 297 12.23 5.87 8.41
CA TRP A 297 10.85 6.13 8.00
C TRP A 297 9.85 5.60 9.02
N LEU A 298 10.19 4.52 9.73
CA LEU A 298 9.39 4.02 10.85
C LEU A 298 9.25 5.10 11.93
N GLN A 299 10.34 5.77 12.31
CA GLN A 299 10.31 6.82 13.33
C GLN A 299 9.47 8.02 12.88
N ILE A 300 9.55 8.38 11.60
CA ILE A 300 8.72 9.44 11.01
C ILE A 300 7.23 9.04 11.03
N LEU A 301 6.91 7.80 10.65
CA LEU A 301 5.55 7.27 10.70
C LEU A 301 4.98 7.36 12.12
N ILE A 302 5.73 6.89 13.11
CA ILE A 302 5.32 6.92 14.51
C ILE A 302 5.18 8.37 15.01
N GLY A 303 6.09 9.26 14.61
CA GLY A 303 5.99 10.69 14.92
C GLY A 303 4.72 11.33 14.38
N TYR A 304 4.37 11.06 13.11
CA TYR A 304 3.09 11.52 12.56
C TYR A 304 1.88 10.86 13.24
N LEU A 305 1.95 9.57 13.57
CA LEU A 305 0.89 8.86 14.27
C LEU A 305 0.56 9.51 15.62
N ILE A 306 1.58 9.86 16.40
CA ILE A 306 1.43 10.59 17.67
C ILE A 306 0.72 11.94 17.50
N LEU A 307 0.96 12.62 16.37
CA LEU A 307 0.34 13.91 16.04
C LEU A 307 -1.13 13.77 15.62
N GLU A 308 -1.53 12.62 15.05
CA GLU A 308 -2.90 12.35 14.64
C GLU A 308 -3.77 11.80 15.79
N ILE A 309 -3.17 11.18 16.80
CA ILE A 309 -3.89 10.69 17.98
C ILE A 309 -4.23 11.84 18.95
N GLN A 310 -5.48 11.87 19.44
CA GLN A 310 -5.95 12.83 20.44
C GLN A 310 -5.19 12.74 21.78
N GLN A 311 -5.04 13.89 22.46
CA GLN A 311 -4.44 13.91 23.79
C GLN A 311 -5.24 13.07 24.80
N GLY A 312 -4.57 12.42 25.74
CA GLY A 312 -5.19 11.63 26.81
C GLY A 312 -5.40 10.14 26.51
N LYS A 313 -5.16 9.66 25.29
CA LYS A 313 -5.17 8.23 24.94
C LYS A 313 -3.92 7.51 25.50
N SER A 314 -4.08 6.35 26.13
CA SER A 314 -2.97 5.56 26.72
C SER A 314 -1.90 5.22 25.67
N TYR A 315 -2.30 4.67 24.53
CA TYR A 315 -1.40 4.25 23.46
C TYR A 315 -0.61 5.42 22.85
N ARG A 316 -1.10 6.67 22.92
CA ARG A 316 -0.32 7.84 22.53
C ARG A 316 0.89 8.05 23.45
N ASN A 317 0.70 7.84 24.75
CA ASN A 317 1.79 7.94 25.72
C ASN A 317 2.81 6.81 25.54
N GLU A 318 2.33 5.60 25.25
CA GLU A 318 3.19 4.45 24.96
C GLU A 318 4.03 4.67 23.69
N LEU A 319 3.45 5.25 22.62
CA LEU A 319 4.20 5.64 21.41
C LEU A 319 5.24 6.72 21.70
N ASN A 320 4.91 7.73 22.51
CA ASN A 320 5.86 8.75 22.95
C ASN A 320 7.03 8.14 23.75
N GLN A 321 6.72 7.24 24.69
CA GLN A 321 7.74 6.52 25.48
C GLN A 321 8.62 5.65 24.59
N TRP A 322 8.06 5.03 23.55
CA TRP A 322 8.83 4.27 22.58
C TRP A 322 9.81 5.17 21.81
N LEU A 323 9.37 6.31 21.26
CA LEU A 323 10.29 7.24 20.60
C LEU A 323 11.34 7.76 21.59
N GLN A 324 10.94 8.14 22.81
CA GLN A 324 11.86 8.63 23.83
C GLN A 324 12.94 7.60 24.18
N LYS A 325 12.56 6.32 24.30
CA LYS A 325 13.49 5.24 24.63
C LYS A 325 14.56 5.06 23.56
N TYR A 326 14.21 5.18 22.28
CA TYR A 326 15.10 4.79 21.18
C TYR A 326 15.73 5.96 20.42
N LEU A 327 15.10 7.13 20.37
CA LEU A 327 15.69 8.37 19.85
C LEU A 327 16.34 9.23 20.95
N LYS A 328 16.13 8.92 22.24
CA LYS A 328 16.66 9.73 23.36
C LYS A 328 16.31 11.20 23.15
N ASN A 329 17.25 12.14 23.29
CA ASN A 329 16.96 13.58 23.21
C ASN A 329 16.44 14.06 21.84
N ASP A 330 16.56 13.23 20.81
CA ASP A 330 16.19 13.59 19.44
C ASP A 330 14.68 13.47 19.16
N TRP A 331 13.92 12.77 20.02
CA TRP A 331 12.50 12.52 19.78
C TRP A 331 11.64 13.79 19.78
N GLU A 332 11.90 14.73 20.71
CA GLU A 332 11.17 16.00 20.80
C GLU A 332 11.43 16.87 19.56
N SER A 333 12.68 16.88 19.10
CA SER A 333 13.10 17.59 17.90
C SER A 333 12.42 17.02 16.66
N LEU A 334 12.33 15.69 16.55
CA LEU A 334 11.59 15.01 15.49
C LEU A 334 10.11 15.42 15.51
N VAL A 335 9.42 15.24 16.64
CA VAL A 335 7.97 15.51 16.72
C VAL A 335 7.66 16.98 16.43
N ARG A 336 8.44 17.92 16.98
CA ARG A 336 8.29 19.35 16.71
C ARG A 336 8.49 19.68 15.23
N LEU A 337 9.47 19.06 14.59
CA LEU A 337 9.71 19.27 13.17
C LEU A 337 8.57 18.71 12.33
N LEU A 338 8.08 17.51 12.62
CA LEU A 338 6.96 16.91 11.91
C LEU A 338 5.68 17.71 12.10
N GLU A 339 5.48 18.31 13.28
CA GLU A 339 4.40 19.26 13.54
C GLU A 339 4.53 20.51 12.67
N LEU A 340 5.72 21.13 12.60
CA LEU A 340 5.98 22.26 11.71
C LEU A 340 5.75 21.90 10.24
N LYS A 341 6.18 20.71 9.78
CA LYS A 341 5.90 20.23 8.42
C LYS A 341 4.42 20.02 8.20
N ARG A 342 3.69 19.46 9.18
CA ARG A 342 2.24 19.27 9.11
C ARG A 342 1.53 20.62 9.05
N GLU A 343 1.95 21.58 9.86
CA GLU A 343 1.46 22.95 9.84
C GLU A 343 1.80 23.63 8.53
N GLN A 344 3.03 23.51 8.01
CA GLN A 344 3.42 24.02 6.70
C GLN A 344 2.60 23.42 5.56
N LYS A 345 2.28 22.13 5.62
CA LYS A 345 1.34 21.48 4.68
C LYS A 345 -0.04 22.11 4.82
N ARG A 346 -0.53 22.30 6.06
CA ARG A 346 -1.81 22.96 6.38
C ARG A 346 -1.83 24.47 6.03
N THR A 347 -0.70 25.18 6.07
CA THR A 347 -0.55 26.60 5.73
C THR A 347 -0.24 26.83 4.25
N ASN A 348 0.45 25.91 3.57
CA ASN A 348 0.48 25.88 2.11
C ASN A 348 -0.89 25.50 1.53
N LEU A 349 -1.73 24.83 2.32
CA LEU A 349 -3.17 24.65 2.10
C LEU A 349 -4.02 25.90 2.46
N SER A 350 -3.52 26.87 3.24
CA SER A 350 -4.28 28.05 3.71
C SER A 350 -3.64 29.43 3.46
N GLY A 351 -2.54 29.50 2.70
CA GLY A 351 -1.78 30.72 2.38
C GLY A 351 -1.92 31.17 0.92
N GLY A 352 -2.56 30.38 0.06
CA GLY A 352 -3.23 30.89 -1.13
C GLY A 352 -4.68 31.16 -0.73
N THR A 353 -5.27 32.28 -1.15
CA THR A 353 -6.73 32.44 -1.16
C THR A 353 -7.37 31.11 -1.57
N GLU A 354 -8.23 30.50 -0.72
CA GLU A 354 -8.90 29.23 -1.00
C GLU A 354 -9.48 29.25 -2.42
N GLN A 355 -8.74 28.67 -3.37
CA GLN A 355 -9.35 28.08 -4.53
C GLN A 355 -9.59 26.64 -4.12
N GLU A 356 -10.87 26.34 -3.86
CA GLU A 356 -11.39 24.99 -3.69
C GLU A 356 -10.71 24.08 -4.75
N LYS A 357 -10.07 22.99 -4.30
CA LYS A 357 -9.49 22.00 -5.21
C LYS A 357 -10.59 21.55 -6.17
N GLU A 358 -10.27 21.37 -7.44
CA GLU A 358 -11.23 20.94 -8.44
C GLU A 358 -10.96 19.49 -8.85
N PRO A 359 -11.40 18.49 -8.07
CA PRO A 359 -11.20 17.10 -8.42
C PRO A 359 -12.04 16.69 -9.63
N CYS A 360 -11.49 15.82 -10.47
CA CYS A 360 -12.12 15.33 -11.68
C CYS A 360 -11.97 13.81 -11.79
N LEU A 361 -13.11 13.09 -11.75
CA LEU A 361 -13.15 11.66 -12.00
C LEU A 361 -13.07 11.41 -13.51
N LEU A 362 -12.07 10.64 -13.94
CA LEU A 362 -11.91 10.17 -15.30
C LEU A 362 -12.34 8.71 -15.39
N VAL A 363 -13.18 8.37 -16.35
CA VAL A 363 -13.55 6.99 -16.68
C VAL A 363 -13.34 6.79 -18.17
N SER A 364 -12.74 5.67 -18.59
CA SER A 364 -12.57 5.35 -20.00
C SER A 364 -13.16 4.01 -20.34
N VAL A 365 -13.87 3.96 -21.48
CA VAL A 365 -14.30 2.74 -22.17
C VAL A 365 -13.56 2.69 -23.51
N THR A 366 -12.60 1.79 -23.66
CA THR A 366 -11.80 1.62 -24.90
C THR A 366 -12.15 0.31 -25.59
N LYS A 367 -12.18 0.30 -26.92
CA LYS A 367 -12.40 -0.93 -27.70
C LYS A 367 -11.13 -1.77 -27.73
N GLU A 368 -11.27 -3.08 -27.52
CA GLU A 368 -10.21 -4.09 -27.59
C GLU A 368 -10.62 -5.20 -28.57
N ASN A 369 -9.69 -6.08 -28.94
CA ASN A 369 -9.94 -7.16 -29.92
C ASN A 369 -11.15 -8.04 -29.57
N ASN A 370 -11.41 -8.27 -28.28
CA ASN A 370 -12.45 -9.19 -27.79
C ASN A 370 -13.50 -8.51 -26.88
N GLY A 371 -13.69 -7.19 -26.96
CA GLY A 371 -14.68 -6.49 -26.16
C GLY A 371 -14.34 -5.02 -25.87
N LEU A 372 -14.70 -4.57 -24.67
CA LEU A 372 -14.45 -3.23 -24.16
C LEU A 372 -13.63 -3.32 -22.87
N ARG A 373 -12.67 -2.40 -22.72
CA ARG A 373 -11.86 -2.25 -21.51
C ARG A 373 -12.28 -0.98 -20.76
N LEU A 374 -12.60 -1.14 -19.48
CA LEU A 374 -12.96 -0.07 -18.56
C LEU A 374 -11.77 0.24 -17.66
N ARG A 375 -11.44 1.53 -17.52
CA ARG A 375 -10.43 2.04 -16.58
C ARG A 375 -10.90 3.34 -15.96
N SER A 376 -10.34 3.71 -14.83
CA SER A 376 -10.72 4.92 -14.10
C SER A 376 -9.57 5.52 -13.32
N TRP A 377 -9.59 6.85 -13.24
CA TRP A 377 -8.59 7.66 -12.54
C TRP A 377 -9.27 8.82 -11.82
N ILE A 378 -8.63 9.35 -10.80
CA ILE A 378 -9.03 10.58 -10.13
C ILE A 378 -7.90 11.61 -10.24
N ILE A 379 -8.20 12.76 -10.84
CA ILE A 379 -7.35 13.94 -10.76
C ILE A 379 -7.79 14.73 -9.54
N GLU A 380 -6.96 14.83 -8.51
CA GLU A 380 -7.26 15.49 -7.23
C GLU A 380 -7.43 17.01 -7.39
N ASP A 381 -6.71 17.62 -8.33
CA ASP A 381 -6.84 19.04 -8.64
C ASP A 381 -6.47 19.32 -10.10
N VAL A 382 -7.49 19.60 -10.91
CA VAL A 382 -7.35 19.93 -12.33
C VAL A 382 -6.44 21.14 -12.57
N LYS A 383 -6.36 22.10 -11.65
CA LYS A 383 -5.56 23.33 -11.84
C LYS A 383 -4.05 23.08 -11.80
N HIS A 384 -3.64 22.05 -11.08
CA HIS A 384 -2.23 21.73 -10.84
C HIS A 384 -1.76 20.46 -11.58
N TYR A 385 -2.70 19.77 -12.24
CA TYR A 385 -2.40 18.60 -13.04
C TYR A 385 -1.81 18.97 -14.40
N ASP A 386 -0.71 18.31 -14.77
CA ASP A 386 -0.12 18.41 -16.10
C ASP A 386 0.33 17.00 -16.55
N PRO A 387 -0.32 16.41 -17.58
CA PRO A 387 -0.02 15.05 -18.04
C PRO A 387 1.34 14.93 -18.74
N THR A 388 1.98 16.05 -19.11
CA THR A 388 3.21 16.08 -19.93
C THR A 388 4.49 16.15 -19.11
N GLN A 389 4.41 16.52 -17.83
CA GLN A 389 5.60 16.76 -17.01
C GLN A 389 6.37 15.46 -16.75
N GLU A 390 7.68 15.50 -16.95
CA GLU A 390 8.58 14.41 -16.55
C GLU A 390 8.71 14.30 -15.03
N SER A 391 8.49 15.42 -14.31
CA SER A 391 8.51 15.45 -12.85
C SER A 391 7.32 14.67 -12.26
N PRO A 392 7.56 13.63 -11.44
CA PRO A 392 6.51 12.84 -10.80
C PRO A 392 5.52 13.70 -9.99
N GLN A 393 5.98 14.81 -9.42
CA GLN A 393 5.21 15.67 -8.51
C GLN A 393 3.92 16.23 -9.11
N LYS A 394 3.88 16.50 -10.42
CA LYS A 394 2.67 17.02 -11.12
C LYS A 394 1.78 15.90 -11.69
N ARG A 395 2.36 14.73 -11.99
CA ARG A 395 1.59 13.50 -12.28
C ARG A 395 0.88 12.95 -11.04
N ASN A 396 1.43 13.22 -9.85
CA ASN A 396 0.89 12.78 -8.56
C ASN A 396 -0.53 13.26 -8.25
N TYR A 397 -1.03 14.28 -8.94
CA TYR A 397 -2.43 14.68 -8.83
C TYR A 397 -3.37 13.68 -9.50
N CYS A 398 -2.91 12.78 -10.38
CA CYS A 398 -3.76 11.75 -11.00
C CYS A 398 -3.45 10.36 -10.45
N LYS A 399 -4.45 9.70 -9.85
CA LYS A 399 -4.35 8.35 -9.28
C LYS A 399 -5.23 7.37 -10.03
N SER A 400 -4.76 6.16 -10.28
CA SER A 400 -5.60 5.07 -10.81
C SER A 400 -6.50 4.53 -9.70
N LEU A 401 -7.78 4.31 -10.01
CA LEU A 401 -8.76 3.71 -9.10
C LEU A 401 -8.86 2.18 -9.28
N GLN A 402 -8.17 1.65 -10.28
CA GLN A 402 -8.15 0.22 -10.56
C GLN A 402 -6.75 -0.21 -10.95
N SER A 403 -6.52 -1.52 -11.06
CA SER A 403 -5.30 -2.02 -11.70
C SER A 403 -5.15 -1.39 -13.09
N ASN A 404 -3.91 -1.11 -13.50
CA ASN A 404 -3.65 -0.51 -14.82
C ASN A 404 -4.20 -1.33 -16.00
N GLU A 405 -4.47 -2.63 -15.78
CA GLU A 405 -5.05 -3.55 -16.76
C GLU A 405 -6.53 -3.27 -17.05
N GLY A 406 -7.26 -2.70 -16.07
CA GLY A 406 -8.70 -2.40 -16.17
C GLY A 406 -9.59 -3.65 -16.19
N ILE A 407 -10.89 -3.44 -16.39
CA ILE A 407 -11.90 -4.51 -16.48
C ILE A 407 -12.27 -4.74 -17.95
N ILE A 408 -12.26 -6.00 -18.40
CA ILE A 408 -12.67 -6.35 -19.77
C ILE A 408 -14.07 -6.94 -19.75
N ILE A 409 -14.98 -6.36 -20.55
CA ILE A 409 -16.35 -6.84 -20.75
C ILE A 409 -16.61 -7.10 -22.24
N LYS A 410 -17.53 -8.00 -22.58
CA LYS A 410 -17.87 -8.28 -23.98
C LYS A 410 -18.68 -7.14 -24.62
N ASN A 411 -19.76 -6.74 -23.94
CA ASN A 411 -20.68 -5.69 -24.35
C ASN A 411 -20.94 -4.75 -23.17
N LEU A 412 -21.38 -3.52 -23.46
CA LEU A 412 -21.67 -2.53 -22.43
C LEU A 412 -23.14 -2.62 -21.98
N GLU A 413 -23.38 -3.25 -20.84
CA GLU A 413 -24.72 -3.28 -20.23
C GLU A 413 -24.91 -2.08 -19.28
N GLN A 414 -26.05 -1.38 -19.38
CA GLN A 414 -26.32 -0.18 -18.58
C GLN A 414 -26.26 -0.44 -17.07
N GLN A 415 -26.85 -1.54 -16.59
CA GLN A 415 -26.86 -1.86 -15.16
C GLN A 415 -25.45 -2.10 -14.62
N PHE A 416 -24.63 -2.83 -15.37
CA PHE A 416 -23.23 -3.06 -15.04
C PHE A 416 -22.45 -1.75 -15.03
N PHE A 417 -22.60 -0.91 -16.06
CA PHE A 417 -21.88 0.34 -16.15
C PHE A 417 -22.25 1.34 -15.05
N VAL A 418 -23.54 1.44 -14.70
CA VAL A 418 -24.00 2.24 -13.56
C VAL A 418 -23.40 1.73 -12.25
N GLN A 419 -23.34 0.41 -12.05
CA GLN A 419 -22.73 -0.16 -10.86
C GLN A 419 -21.22 0.12 -10.81
N TYR A 420 -20.52 -0.05 -11.92
CA TYR A 420 -19.11 0.31 -12.06
C TYR A 420 -18.87 1.80 -11.68
N LEU A 421 -19.70 2.72 -12.21
CA LEU A 421 -19.60 4.14 -11.90
C LEU A 421 -19.84 4.44 -10.41
N LYS A 422 -20.76 3.73 -9.76
CA LYS A 422 -20.99 3.85 -8.31
C LYS A 422 -19.74 3.45 -7.53
N ASP A 423 -19.11 2.35 -7.91
CA ASP A 423 -17.95 1.82 -7.19
C ASP A 423 -16.74 2.73 -7.35
N VAL A 424 -16.41 3.15 -8.58
CA VAL A 424 -15.27 4.07 -8.80
C VAL A 424 -15.51 5.47 -8.22
N TYR A 425 -16.76 5.94 -8.18
CA TYR A 425 -17.08 7.22 -7.54
C TYR A 425 -16.86 7.16 -6.02
N GLN A 426 -17.28 6.08 -5.36
CA GLN A 426 -17.04 5.90 -3.92
C GLN A 426 -15.54 5.80 -3.61
N GLU A 427 -14.78 5.11 -4.45
CA GLU A 427 -13.34 5.02 -4.29
C GLU A 427 -12.65 6.39 -4.49
N ALA A 428 -13.05 7.14 -5.51
CA ALA A 428 -12.54 8.49 -5.75
C ALA A 428 -12.84 9.44 -4.57
N LEU A 429 -14.03 9.35 -3.97
CA LEU A 429 -14.39 10.10 -2.76
C LEU A 429 -13.50 9.74 -1.59
N ASN A 430 -13.22 8.45 -1.37
CA ASN A 430 -12.36 7.98 -0.30
C ASN A 430 -10.92 8.50 -0.45
N LEU A 431 -10.42 8.58 -1.68
CA LEU A 431 -9.07 9.09 -1.97
C LEU A 431 -8.95 10.61 -1.83
N CYS A 432 -9.92 11.37 -2.36
CA CYS A 432 -9.83 12.83 -2.37
C CYS A 432 -10.25 13.49 -1.06
N GLN A 433 -11.13 12.84 -0.28
CA GLN A 433 -11.75 13.41 0.92
C GLN A 433 -12.43 14.77 0.67
N CYS A 434 -12.83 15.06 -0.58
CA CYS A 434 -13.54 16.27 -0.98
C CYS A 434 -14.64 15.95 -1.99
N SER A 435 -15.52 16.93 -2.26
CA SER A 435 -16.63 16.79 -3.20
C SER A 435 -16.13 16.72 -4.65
N ILE A 436 -16.49 15.66 -5.35
CA ILE A 436 -16.21 15.53 -6.78
C ILE A 436 -17.33 16.25 -7.55
N ASN A 437 -16.97 17.33 -8.25
CA ASN A 437 -17.92 18.13 -9.02
C ASN A 437 -17.85 17.89 -10.53
N LYS A 438 -16.77 17.26 -11.03
CA LYS A 438 -16.51 17.01 -12.45
C LYS A 438 -16.32 15.52 -12.73
N ILE A 439 -17.01 15.01 -13.74
CA ILE A 439 -16.88 13.63 -14.22
C ILE A 439 -16.67 13.68 -15.73
N GLN A 440 -15.55 13.14 -16.21
CA GLN A 440 -15.31 13.00 -17.65
C GLN A 440 -15.28 11.53 -18.02
N ILE A 441 -16.04 11.19 -19.06
CA ILE A 441 -16.07 9.83 -19.58
C ILE A 441 -15.60 9.79 -21.03
N PHE A 442 -14.54 9.03 -21.26
CA PHE A 442 -14.06 8.68 -22.58
C PHE A 442 -14.86 7.47 -23.09
N PHE A 443 -15.58 7.66 -24.20
CA PHE A 443 -16.38 6.65 -24.85
C PHE A 443 -15.93 6.48 -26.31
N PRO A 444 -16.01 5.26 -26.88
CA PRO A 444 -15.82 5.09 -28.31
C PRO A 444 -16.93 5.86 -29.03
N TYR A 445 -16.62 6.57 -30.11
CA TYR A 445 -17.60 7.44 -30.78
C TYR A 445 -18.89 6.69 -31.19
N LYS A 446 -18.78 5.39 -31.47
CA LYS A 446 -19.90 4.50 -31.83
C LYS A 446 -20.87 4.18 -30.68
N LEU A 447 -20.45 4.36 -29.43
CA LEU A 447 -21.26 4.01 -28.25
C LEU A 447 -21.88 5.25 -27.58
N ILE A 448 -21.46 6.45 -27.96
CA ILE A 448 -22.00 7.71 -27.42
C ILE A 448 -23.50 7.78 -27.76
N GLU A 449 -24.34 7.82 -26.72
CA GLU A 449 -25.81 7.91 -26.82
C GLU A 449 -26.50 6.80 -27.62
N LYS A 450 -25.95 5.57 -27.61
CA LYS A 450 -26.50 4.43 -28.35
C LYS A 450 -26.78 3.20 -27.49
N GLU A 451 -25.76 2.64 -26.83
CA GLU A 451 -25.88 1.36 -26.09
C GLU A 451 -26.50 1.52 -24.71
N ILE A 452 -26.36 2.70 -24.11
CA ILE A 452 -26.86 3.03 -22.79
C ILE A 452 -27.53 4.38 -22.83
N GLU A 453 -28.39 4.63 -21.85
CA GLU A 453 -28.95 5.96 -21.62
C GLU A 453 -27.83 7.02 -21.56
N PRO A 454 -28.06 8.24 -22.10
CA PRO A 454 -27.07 9.31 -22.07
C PRO A 454 -26.46 9.49 -20.68
N ILE A 455 -25.13 9.66 -20.65
CA ILE A 455 -24.37 9.62 -19.40
C ILE A 455 -24.91 10.60 -18.36
N ASP A 456 -25.27 11.81 -18.78
CA ASP A 456 -25.81 12.84 -17.90
C ASP A 456 -27.15 12.47 -17.25
N LEU A 457 -27.88 11.50 -17.80
CA LEU A 457 -29.16 10.98 -17.29
C LEU A 457 -29.00 9.80 -16.31
N LEU A 458 -27.83 9.15 -16.27
CA LEU A 458 -27.57 8.02 -15.36
C LEU A 458 -27.58 8.45 -13.88
N THR A 459 -27.92 7.52 -12.99
CA THR A 459 -28.03 7.79 -11.53
C THR A 459 -27.07 6.91 -10.72
N ILE A 460 -26.13 7.55 -10.00
CA ILE A 460 -25.06 6.86 -9.24
C ILE A 460 -25.09 7.11 -7.72
N ASP A 461 -26.06 7.85 -7.19
CA ASP A 461 -26.17 8.06 -5.74
C ASP A 461 -26.90 6.89 -5.04
N LYS A 462 -26.42 6.52 -3.84
CA LYS A 462 -26.96 5.38 -3.06
C LYS A 462 -28.19 5.72 -2.19
N ASN A 463 -28.62 6.98 -2.10
CA ASN A 463 -29.60 7.40 -1.09
C ASN A 463 -31.03 6.95 -1.46
N PRO A 464 -31.65 6.00 -0.71
CA PRO A 464 -32.89 5.35 -1.10
C PRO A 464 -34.15 6.14 -0.71
N SER A 465 -34.03 7.23 0.06
CA SER A 465 -35.20 7.93 0.62
C SER A 465 -35.88 8.91 -0.36
N PHE A 466 -35.20 9.32 -1.42
CA PHE A 466 -35.74 10.18 -2.48
C PHE A 466 -35.16 9.71 -3.82
N ALA A 467 -35.95 9.73 -4.91
CA ALA A 467 -35.44 9.41 -6.25
C ALA A 467 -34.22 10.30 -6.55
N PRO A 468 -33.00 9.74 -6.64
CA PRO A 468 -31.81 10.55 -6.74
C PRO A 468 -31.78 11.27 -8.09
N PRO A 469 -31.30 12.53 -8.16
CA PRO A 469 -31.22 13.24 -9.42
C PRO A 469 -30.19 12.56 -10.34
N PRO A 470 -30.43 12.55 -11.66
CA PRO A 470 -29.41 12.21 -12.64
C PRO A 470 -28.08 12.93 -12.46
N MET A 471 -26.99 12.26 -12.82
CA MET A 471 -25.63 12.73 -12.56
C MET A 471 -25.33 14.09 -13.18
N GLY A 472 -25.86 14.40 -14.37
CA GLY A 472 -25.65 15.68 -15.04
C GLY A 472 -26.28 16.89 -14.35
N LYS A 473 -27.13 16.64 -13.34
CA LYS A 473 -27.75 17.68 -12.50
C LYS A 473 -26.94 17.98 -11.25
N LYS A 474 -26.04 17.07 -10.88
CA LYS A 474 -25.19 17.15 -9.69
C LYS A 474 -23.74 17.46 -10.05
N TYR A 475 -23.25 16.89 -11.15
CA TYR A 475 -21.88 16.99 -11.61
C TYR A 475 -21.80 17.61 -12.99
N GLU A 476 -20.67 18.24 -13.29
CA GLU A 476 -20.29 18.64 -14.63
C GLU A 476 -19.82 17.39 -15.39
N VAL A 477 -20.75 16.83 -16.18
CA VAL A 477 -20.53 15.62 -16.97
C VAL A 477 -20.08 16.00 -18.36
N ILE A 478 -18.92 15.48 -18.77
CA ILE A 478 -18.32 15.69 -20.09
C ILE A 478 -18.08 14.35 -20.77
N VAL A 479 -18.47 14.23 -22.04
CA VAL A 479 -18.17 13.07 -22.88
C VAL A 479 -16.97 13.39 -23.79
N ARG A 480 -16.12 12.39 -24.02
CA ARG A 480 -14.88 12.49 -24.80
C ARG A 480 -14.68 11.26 -25.66
N PHE A 481 -13.86 11.37 -26.71
CA PHE A 481 -13.56 10.23 -27.57
C PHE A 481 -12.45 9.38 -26.97
N SER A 482 -12.72 8.10 -26.72
CA SER A 482 -11.71 7.18 -26.17
C SER A 482 -10.64 6.80 -27.19
N GLU A 483 -10.91 6.98 -28.48
CA GLU A 483 -9.94 6.83 -29.56
C GLU A 483 -8.78 7.84 -29.47
N ARG A 484 -8.92 8.92 -28.68
CA ARG A 484 -7.83 9.85 -28.38
C ARG A 484 -6.85 9.32 -27.33
N LEU A 485 -7.23 8.30 -26.55
CA LEU A 485 -6.37 7.64 -25.56
C LEU A 485 -5.49 6.55 -26.21
N LYS A 486 -4.85 6.88 -27.33
CA LYS A 486 -3.93 5.99 -28.04
C LYS A 486 -2.49 6.47 -27.94
N THR A 487 -1.55 5.56 -28.12
CA THR A 487 -0.11 5.86 -28.04
C THR A 487 0.49 6.29 -29.38
N THR A 488 -0.28 6.26 -30.48
CA THR A 488 0.23 6.57 -31.83
C THR A 488 -0.34 7.89 -32.36
N LEU A 489 0.52 8.72 -32.97
CA LEU A 489 0.09 9.93 -33.68
C LEU A 489 -0.38 9.56 -35.08
N ASP A 490 -1.60 9.95 -35.39
CA ASP A 490 -2.11 10.01 -36.77
C ASP A 490 -2.53 11.43 -37.14
N GLN A 491 -2.87 11.62 -38.42
CA GLN A 491 -3.21 12.94 -38.97
C GLN A 491 -4.44 13.53 -38.27
N GLU A 492 -5.41 12.68 -37.93
CA GLU A 492 -6.63 12.99 -37.22
C GLU A 492 -6.34 13.52 -35.81
N SER A 493 -5.34 12.96 -35.13
CA SER A 493 -4.91 13.42 -33.80
C SER A 493 -4.19 14.76 -33.87
N LEU A 494 -3.36 14.98 -34.90
CA LEU A 494 -2.68 16.26 -35.11
C LEU A 494 -3.67 17.39 -35.44
N LEU A 495 -4.65 17.10 -36.32
CA LEU A 495 -5.73 18.04 -36.65
C LEU A 495 -6.53 18.44 -35.40
N TRP A 496 -6.97 17.44 -34.63
CA TRP A 496 -7.69 17.64 -33.37
C TRP A 496 -6.90 18.50 -32.39
N GLN A 497 -5.62 18.19 -32.18
CA GLN A 497 -4.74 18.95 -31.30
C GLN A 497 -4.57 20.42 -31.72
N ASN A 498 -4.41 20.68 -33.01
CA ASN A 498 -4.35 22.04 -33.55
C ASN A 498 -5.66 22.79 -33.29
N LYS A 499 -6.81 22.13 -33.44
CA LYS A 499 -8.12 22.69 -33.09
C LYS A 499 -8.28 22.91 -31.58
N CYS A 500 -7.82 22.00 -30.72
CA CYS A 500 -7.81 22.19 -29.27
C CYS A 500 -6.97 23.41 -28.85
N LYS A 501 -5.79 23.61 -29.44
CA LYS A 501 -4.95 24.80 -29.20
C LYS A 501 -5.71 26.09 -29.55
N LYS A 502 -6.32 26.13 -30.74
CA LYS A 502 -7.16 27.26 -31.17
C LYS A 502 -8.37 27.47 -30.25
N LEU A 503 -8.99 26.40 -29.76
CA LEU A 503 -10.10 26.49 -28.79
C LEU A 503 -9.65 27.13 -27.47
N LYS A 504 -8.46 26.78 -26.96
CA LYS A 504 -7.89 27.37 -25.74
C LYS A 504 -7.63 28.87 -25.88
N GLU A 505 -7.19 29.32 -27.05
CA GLU A 505 -7.02 30.75 -27.37
C GLU A 505 -8.35 31.52 -27.36
N LYS A 506 -9.50 30.85 -27.39
CA LYS A 506 -10.85 31.47 -27.26
C LYS A 506 -11.34 31.57 -25.82
N LYS A 507 -10.48 31.41 -24.82
CA LYS A 507 -10.84 31.63 -23.41
C LYS A 507 -11.54 32.99 -23.22
N GLY A 508 -12.62 32.99 -22.44
CA GLY A 508 -13.46 34.18 -22.20
C GLY A 508 -14.37 34.60 -23.36
N LYS A 509 -14.37 33.92 -24.52
CA LYS A 509 -15.30 34.20 -25.62
C LYS A 509 -16.64 33.51 -25.41
N ILE A 510 -17.70 34.13 -25.95
CA ILE A 510 -19.06 33.60 -25.95
C ILE A 510 -19.13 32.33 -26.79
N VAL A 511 -19.77 31.27 -26.27
CA VAL A 511 -19.82 29.95 -26.91
C VAL A 511 -20.45 30.00 -28.30
N ALA A 512 -21.50 30.78 -28.51
CA ALA A 512 -22.13 30.93 -29.83
C ALA A 512 -21.20 31.53 -30.92
N THR A 513 -20.12 32.22 -30.52
CA THR A 513 -19.15 32.84 -31.46
C THR A 513 -18.00 31.90 -31.86
N ILE A 514 -17.88 30.74 -31.20
CA ILE A 514 -16.85 29.74 -31.45
C ILE A 514 -17.41 28.45 -32.05
N THR A 515 -18.72 28.22 -31.92
CA THR A 515 -19.41 27.04 -32.45
C THR A 515 -20.13 27.36 -33.74
N GLU A 516 -19.92 26.50 -34.74
CA GLU A 516 -20.60 26.58 -36.03
C GLU A 516 -22.00 25.96 -35.93
N ILE A 517 -23.04 26.66 -36.42
CA ILE A 517 -24.38 26.09 -36.53
C ILE A 517 -24.34 24.99 -37.58
N CYS A 518 -24.42 23.74 -37.13
CA CYS A 518 -24.44 22.60 -38.03
C CYS A 518 -25.85 22.26 -38.52
N GLY A 519 -26.89 22.92 -38.01
CA GLY A 519 -28.29 22.80 -38.45
C GLY A 519 -28.93 21.46 -38.05
N PHE A 520 -30.14 21.20 -38.55
CA PHE A 520 -30.75 19.87 -38.48
C PHE A 520 -29.91 18.88 -39.30
N CYS A 521 -29.53 17.77 -38.67
CA CYS A 521 -28.66 16.75 -39.24
C CYS A 521 -29.36 15.87 -40.30
N ASP A 522 -30.28 16.41 -41.12
CA ASP A 522 -30.92 15.65 -42.21
C ASP A 522 -29.96 15.47 -43.41
N SER A 523 -28.76 16.06 -43.35
CA SER A 523 -27.75 15.96 -44.40
C SER A 523 -26.83 14.75 -44.20
N GLU A 524 -26.50 14.09 -45.31
CA GLU A 524 -25.55 12.97 -45.37
C GLU A 524 -24.30 13.23 -44.50
N PRO A 525 -23.78 12.23 -43.76
CA PRO A 525 -22.68 12.41 -42.81
C PRO A 525 -21.44 13.09 -43.40
N PHE A 526 -21.23 12.86 -44.71
CA PHE A 526 -20.15 13.45 -45.47
C PHE A 526 -20.27 14.97 -45.64
N GLU A 527 -21.49 15.51 -45.77
CA GLU A 527 -21.71 16.96 -45.88
C GLU A 527 -21.47 17.66 -44.54
N LEU A 528 -21.88 17.03 -43.43
CA LEU A 528 -21.51 17.50 -42.10
C LEU A 528 -19.99 17.51 -41.95
N TYR A 529 -19.32 16.40 -42.26
CA TYR A 529 -17.86 16.29 -42.20
C TYR A 529 -17.17 17.40 -43.00
N LYS A 530 -17.55 17.62 -44.26
CA LYS A 530 -16.99 18.70 -45.09
C LYS A 530 -17.16 20.08 -44.47
N LYS A 531 -18.31 20.34 -43.86
CA LYS A 531 -18.62 21.63 -43.24
C LYS A 531 -17.75 21.91 -42.01
N ILE A 532 -17.44 20.88 -41.22
CA ILE A 532 -16.73 21.02 -39.94
C ILE A 532 -15.24 20.67 -40.01
N MET A 533 -14.79 20.01 -41.08
CA MET A 533 -13.38 19.66 -41.33
C MET A 533 -12.44 20.87 -41.32
N PRO A 534 -12.79 22.06 -41.89
CA PRO A 534 -11.89 23.20 -41.95
C PRO A 534 -11.27 23.56 -40.59
N GLU A 535 -9.99 23.93 -40.62
CA GLU A 535 -9.16 24.14 -39.43
C GLU A 535 -9.62 25.29 -38.50
N ASN A 536 -10.42 26.21 -39.02
CA ASN A 536 -11.01 27.33 -38.27
C ASN A 536 -12.30 26.93 -37.53
N ILE A 537 -12.91 25.80 -37.90
CA ILE A 537 -14.09 25.26 -37.23
C ILE A 537 -13.62 24.40 -36.05
N ILE A 538 -13.72 24.99 -34.86
CA ILE A 538 -13.20 24.44 -33.59
C ILE A 538 -14.33 24.07 -32.63
N GLY A 539 -15.58 24.24 -33.03
CA GLY A 539 -16.73 23.78 -32.28
C GLY A 539 -17.97 23.66 -33.17
N ALA A 540 -18.90 22.80 -32.77
CA ALA A 540 -20.15 22.56 -33.49
C ALA A 540 -21.37 22.65 -32.55
N ARG A 541 -22.48 23.17 -33.06
CA ARG A 541 -23.78 23.14 -32.37
C ARG A 541 -24.86 22.53 -33.26
N LEU A 542 -25.63 21.59 -32.69
CA LEU A 542 -26.74 20.92 -33.36
C LEU A 542 -28.03 21.22 -32.59
N GLU A 543 -28.99 21.86 -33.24
CA GLU A 543 -30.24 22.24 -32.59
C GLU A 543 -31.04 21.04 -32.14
N ILE A 544 -31.09 19.98 -32.95
CA ILE A 544 -31.65 18.67 -32.61
C ILE A 544 -30.82 17.58 -33.29
N LEU A 545 -30.34 16.60 -32.51
CA LEU A 545 -29.72 15.38 -32.99
C LEU A 545 -30.73 14.23 -32.94
N GLN A 546 -31.19 13.81 -34.11
CA GLN A 546 -32.05 12.64 -34.27
C GLN A 546 -31.30 11.36 -33.92
N GLU A 547 -32.02 10.40 -33.33
CA GLU A 547 -31.45 9.11 -32.93
C GLU A 547 -30.80 8.35 -34.11
N SER A 548 -31.44 8.39 -35.28
CA SER A 548 -30.97 7.76 -36.52
C SER A 548 -29.61 8.25 -37.01
N HIS A 549 -29.21 9.47 -36.66
CA HIS A 549 -27.99 10.12 -37.17
C HIS A 549 -26.85 10.15 -36.15
N ARG A 550 -27.06 9.73 -34.89
CA ARG A 550 -26.08 9.86 -33.79
C ARG A 550 -24.69 9.29 -34.13
N GLU A 551 -24.62 8.03 -34.56
CA GLU A 551 -23.34 7.36 -34.85
C GLU A 551 -22.54 8.11 -35.93
N ASN A 552 -23.22 8.46 -37.02
CA ASN A 552 -22.61 9.15 -38.16
C ASN A 552 -22.11 10.56 -37.79
N VAL A 553 -22.84 11.27 -36.94
CA VAL A 553 -22.45 12.61 -36.46
C VAL A 553 -21.25 12.51 -35.54
N MET A 554 -21.23 11.56 -34.60
CA MET A 554 -20.08 11.35 -33.71
C MET A 554 -18.83 10.92 -34.49
N GLU A 555 -18.99 10.08 -35.51
CA GLU A 555 -17.93 9.72 -36.44
C GLU A 555 -17.39 10.94 -37.19
N ALA A 556 -18.26 11.79 -37.74
CA ALA A 556 -17.86 13.03 -38.41
C ALA A 556 -17.10 13.97 -37.46
N PHE A 557 -17.57 14.14 -36.22
CA PHE A 557 -16.90 14.95 -35.19
C PHE A 557 -15.50 14.42 -34.86
N TYR A 558 -15.36 13.09 -34.70
CA TYR A 558 -14.09 12.44 -34.44
C TYR A 558 -13.09 12.67 -35.58
N TYR A 559 -13.44 12.33 -36.82
CA TYR A 559 -12.52 12.45 -37.96
C TYR A 559 -12.23 13.91 -38.35
N ALA A 560 -13.17 14.84 -38.12
CA ALA A 560 -12.92 16.26 -38.35
C ALA A 560 -12.11 16.93 -37.22
N GLY A 561 -11.79 16.18 -36.16
CA GLY A 561 -11.01 16.67 -35.02
C GLY A 561 -11.73 17.75 -34.22
N ILE A 562 -13.07 17.70 -34.12
CA ILE A 562 -13.84 18.70 -33.39
C ILE A 562 -13.64 18.53 -31.88
N PRO A 563 -13.08 19.54 -31.18
CA PRO A 563 -12.81 19.44 -29.74
C PRO A 563 -14.01 19.84 -28.87
N LEU A 564 -15.02 20.53 -29.41
CA LEU A 564 -16.20 20.98 -28.67
C LEU A 564 -17.46 20.77 -29.50
N ALA A 565 -18.44 20.03 -28.97
CA ALA A 565 -19.76 19.94 -29.57
C ALA A 565 -20.87 19.97 -28.52
N ILE A 566 -21.97 20.66 -28.84
CA ILE A 566 -23.15 20.77 -27.98
C ILE A 566 -24.37 20.46 -28.84
N TRP A 567 -25.27 19.63 -28.34
CA TRP A 567 -26.49 19.30 -29.04
C TRP A 567 -27.67 19.10 -28.10
N VAL A 568 -28.86 19.22 -28.67
CA VAL A 568 -30.10 18.80 -28.02
C VAL A 568 -30.49 17.44 -28.58
N ARG A 569 -30.82 16.48 -27.72
CA ARG A 569 -31.36 15.18 -28.09
C ARG A 569 -32.82 15.34 -28.53
N GLU A 570 -33.23 14.53 -29.50
CA GLU A 570 -34.62 14.43 -29.93
C GLU A 570 -35.54 13.99 -28.77
N ALA A 571 -36.72 14.62 -28.64
CA ALA A 571 -37.70 14.34 -27.61
C ALA A 571 -39.14 14.57 -28.08
N GLU A 572 -40.06 13.70 -27.67
CA GLU A 572 -41.49 13.86 -27.91
C GLU A 572 -42.05 15.01 -27.04
N ASN A 573 -42.69 16.00 -27.67
CA ASN A 573 -43.28 17.20 -27.03
C ASN A 573 -42.27 18.24 -26.49
N PHE A 574 -41.26 18.59 -27.31
CA PHE A 574 -40.32 19.67 -27.00
C PHE A 574 -41.02 21.05 -26.99
N GLU A 575 -41.35 21.56 -25.80
CA GLU A 575 -41.94 22.89 -25.59
C GLU A 575 -40.99 23.73 -24.73
N CYS A 576 -39.97 24.32 -25.35
CA CYS A 576 -39.09 25.24 -24.65
C CYS A 576 -39.06 26.60 -25.38
N GLN A 577 -39.30 27.69 -24.64
CA GLN A 577 -39.08 29.05 -25.13
C GLN A 577 -37.58 29.36 -25.33
N GLU A 578 -36.70 28.58 -24.70
CA GLU A 578 -35.25 28.75 -24.76
C GLU A 578 -34.63 27.82 -25.80
N THR A 579 -33.82 28.36 -26.72
CA THR A 579 -33.11 27.62 -27.76
C THR A 579 -31.67 27.32 -27.35
N LEU A 580 -31.06 26.30 -27.97
CA LEU A 580 -29.62 26.02 -27.78
C LEU A 580 -28.75 27.25 -28.13
N GLU A 581 -29.16 28.01 -29.14
CA GLU A 581 -28.52 29.27 -29.51
C GLU A 581 -28.51 30.27 -28.35
N ASN A 582 -29.65 30.50 -27.70
CA ASN A 582 -29.74 31.40 -26.54
C ASN A 582 -28.83 30.95 -25.39
N ILE A 583 -28.80 29.64 -25.09
CA ILE A 583 -27.91 29.07 -24.07
C ILE A 583 -26.44 29.36 -24.41
N CYS A 584 -26.04 29.15 -25.67
CA CYS A 584 -24.68 29.40 -26.13
C CYS A 584 -24.30 30.90 -26.14
N HIS A 585 -25.27 31.81 -26.21
CA HIS A 585 -25.05 33.26 -26.11
C HIS A 585 -24.91 33.76 -24.67
N GLN A 586 -25.46 33.04 -23.68
CA GLN A 586 -25.47 33.43 -22.26
C GLN A 586 -24.18 33.05 -21.50
N CYS A 587 -23.25 32.35 -22.15
CA CYS A 587 -22.16 31.68 -21.48
C CYS A 587 -20.83 31.84 -22.25
N ASN A 588 -19.75 32.06 -21.51
CA ASN A 588 -18.39 32.01 -22.03
C ASN A 588 -17.84 30.57 -21.97
N LEU A 589 -16.91 30.25 -22.86
CA LEU A 589 -16.33 28.91 -23.01
C LEU A 589 -15.95 28.25 -21.67
N GLU A 590 -15.24 28.95 -20.80
CA GLU A 590 -14.73 28.41 -19.51
C GLU A 590 -15.82 28.02 -18.50
N ASN A 591 -17.03 28.58 -18.63
CA ASN A 591 -18.15 28.31 -17.72
C ASN A 591 -19.18 27.36 -18.34
N LEU A 592 -18.94 26.84 -19.55
CA LEU A 592 -19.94 26.09 -20.31
C LEU A 592 -20.41 24.81 -19.60
N SER A 593 -19.50 24.00 -19.08
CA SER A 593 -19.86 22.77 -18.35
C SER A 593 -20.74 23.06 -17.13
N ALA A 594 -20.36 24.06 -16.33
CA ALA A 594 -21.10 24.51 -15.17
C ALA A 594 -22.46 25.11 -15.55
N HIS A 595 -22.52 25.89 -16.63
CA HIS A 595 -23.76 26.47 -17.14
C HIS A 595 -24.75 25.39 -17.62
N LEU A 596 -24.28 24.37 -18.34
CA LEU A 596 -25.13 23.25 -18.77
C LEU A 596 -25.63 22.42 -17.58
N LYS A 597 -24.80 22.20 -16.55
CA LYS A 597 -25.23 21.58 -15.29
C LYS A 597 -26.38 22.36 -14.64
N GLU A 598 -26.30 23.68 -14.59
CA GLU A 598 -27.38 24.51 -14.01
C GLU A 598 -28.66 24.45 -14.86
N LYS A 599 -28.54 24.46 -16.19
CA LYS A 599 -29.68 24.26 -17.10
C LYS A 599 -30.33 22.90 -16.92
N ARG A 600 -29.55 21.84 -16.73
CA ARG A 600 -30.03 20.48 -16.39
C ARG A 600 -30.75 20.42 -15.03
N ARG A 601 -30.36 21.29 -14.08
CA ARG A 601 -30.96 21.37 -12.73
C ARG A 601 -32.29 22.15 -12.72
N THR A 602 -32.42 23.14 -13.58
CA THR A 602 -33.61 24.00 -13.69
C THR A 602 -34.83 23.17 -14.11
N ASP A 603 -35.88 23.16 -13.28
CA ASP A 603 -37.16 22.49 -13.55
C ASP A 603 -37.03 21.03 -14.06
N TRP A 604 -36.02 20.30 -13.57
CA TRP A 604 -35.61 19.00 -14.11
C TRP A 604 -36.67 17.89 -14.07
N ARG A 605 -37.74 18.09 -13.29
CA ARG A 605 -38.92 17.22 -13.25
C ARG A 605 -39.86 17.41 -14.44
N LYS A 606 -39.66 18.42 -15.28
CA LYS A 606 -40.41 18.67 -16.53
C LYS A 606 -39.68 18.02 -17.71
N PRO A 607 -40.16 16.88 -18.25
CA PRO A 607 -39.45 16.14 -19.29
C PRO A 607 -39.21 16.95 -20.58
N ASN A 608 -40.08 17.92 -20.88
CA ASN A 608 -39.98 18.79 -22.06
C ASN A 608 -38.98 19.96 -21.92
N HIS A 609 -38.39 20.17 -20.74
CA HIS A 609 -37.40 21.23 -20.54
C HIS A 609 -36.10 20.91 -21.28
N ILE A 610 -35.56 21.86 -22.04
CA ILE A 610 -34.32 21.69 -22.85
C ILE A 610 -33.17 21.12 -22.02
N GLY A 611 -33.07 21.48 -20.73
CA GLY A 611 -32.07 20.97 -19.80
C GLY A 611 -32.01 19.44 -19.70
N ASN A 612 -33.12 18.71 -19.87
CA ASN A 612 -33.11 17.24 -19.85
C ASN A 612 -32.57 16.61 -21.14
N HIS A 613 -32.32 17.41 -22.17
CA HIS A 613 -31.94 16.95 -23.52
C HIS A 613 -30.58 17.49 -23.97
N LEU A 614 -29.87 18.26 -23.14
CA LEU A 614 -28.57 18.84 -23.50
C LEU A 614 -27.43 17.84 -23.33
N SER A 615 -26.58 17.76 -24.35
CA SER A 615 -25.35 16.97 -24.36
C SER A 615 -24.12 17.84 -24.59
N LEU A 616 -22.99 17.40 -24.04
CA LEU A 616 -21.71 18.09 -24.16
C LEU A 616 -20.59 17.10 -24.47
N LEU A 617 -19.97 17.29 -25.62
CA LEU A 617 -18.67 16.72 -25.95
C LEU A 617 -17.61 17.81 -25.80
N TRP A 618 -16.59 17.53 -25.00
CA TRP A 618 -15.46 18.44 -24.83
C TRP A 618 -14.16 17.65 -24.67
N ASP A 619 -13.35 17.64 -25.72
CA ASP A 619 -12.13 16.86 -25.80
C ASP A 619 -10.88 17.75 -25.64
N ASP A 620 -10.17 17.60 -24.52
CA ASP A 620 -8.99 18.38 -24.14
C ASP A 620 -7.74 17.50 -23.87
N TYR A 621 -6.73 17.61 -24.73
CA TYR A 621 -5.47 16.86 -24.60
C TYR A 621 -4.70 17.11 -23.29
N GLN A 622 -4.98 18.16 -22.52
CA GLN A 622 -4.32 18.42 -21.23
C GLN A 622 -4.98 17.73 -20.04
N LEU A 623 -6.16 17.14 -20.21
CA LEU A 623 -6.84 16.41 -19.13
C LEU A 623 -7.00 14.93 -19.48
N VAL A 624 -5.88 14.23 -19.58
CA VAL A 624 -5.81 12.78 -19.90
C VAL A 624 -5.00 12.05 -18.83
N PRO A 625 -5.13 10.72 -18.66
CA PRO A 625 -4.31 9.99 -17.67
C PRO A 625 -2.81 10.00 -18.03
N PRO A 626 -1.89 9.85 -17.04
CA PRO A 626 -0.46 10.14 -17.19
C PRO A 626 0.30 9.21 -18.16
N ASN A 627 -0.28 8.05 -18.51
CA ASN A 627 0.33 7.07 -19.42
C ASN A 627 -0.14 7.20 -20.88
N TYR A 628 -0.94 8.23 -21.20
CA TYR A 628 -1.34 8.57 -22.57
C TYR A 628 -0.75 9.89 -23.09
N PRO A 629 0.52 10.25 -22.79
CA PRO A 629 1.06 11.58 -23.07
C PRO A 629 1.49 11.81 -24.52
N LEU A 630 1.42 10.80 -25.39
CA LEU A 630 1.69 10.99 -26.81
C LEU A 630 0.45 11.71 -27.37
N LEU A 631 0.44 12.99 -27.74
CA LEU A 631 1.47 13.81 -28.37
C LEU A 631 1.12 15.29 -28.22
N MET A 632 2.09 16.19 -28.07
CA MET A 632 2.12 17.60 -28.55
C MET A 632 3.56 18.10 -28.32
N PRO A 633 4.11 19.00 -29.16
CA PRO A 633 5.55 19.19 -29.38
C PRO A 633 6.37 19.53 -28.13
#